data_AF-A0A7S0JC19-F1
#
_entry.id   AF-A0A7S0JC19-F1
#
_cell.length_a   1.000
_cell.length_b   1.000
_cell.length_c   1.000
_cell.angle_alpha   90.00
_cell.angle_beta   90.00
_cell.angle_gamma   90.00
#
_symmetry.space_group_name_H-M   'P 1'
#
loop_
_entity.id
_entity.type
_entity.pdbx_description
1 polymer ?
#
loop_
_entity_poly.entity_id
_entity_poly.type
_entity_poly.pdbx_seq_one_letter_code
_entity_poly.pdbx_strand_id
1 'polypeptide(L)'
;EDSRRVSERPQLPLPRPSAPASPNATAEHKLTDELIRSHCDSYNIILVTFVNAKRADYAYTWDAHVRGLGLKNYLIGAMDGSALRLLLARKIPVFDMESGLTTADYGWGTKTFRQLGLRKCELIIRLLRAGADPILTDADALITRDPSPYIRRFLPEAQILVTSDHLSSTVNDDGLELPEKAYSAWNIGYFYLSHTTLPAMLHWQQMCAEHPTLWDQNLFKDVLKLGGLKFNDPTRPQLKRKRLFLGYNQTVAIGILPVATFCSGHTYFVQRMPQRRGVEPFSVHTTFQYSGAPGKTHRLREALLWHDEPAYYSPPNGVLVYVPMIMWQLVRPLGKMDVHAHFELVNGQLRQLRAAFLLAKRLKRVLVLPRLVCGLDRFWAPHNGTIPGSQNALPVDPCPADHVLDLEGLARDQNISALLREYSFLDNPRVPAQVRTSIRSVPPPRSLDESDLQPLRAFTSIAVLNLTSMPDLFSTLPPAQQKKEQEVMRLWTSMWCCSTPLTKKSAGHIHYDMFFDMIPHIDKQRREWDRPWEPVMGP
;
A
#
# COMPACT_ATOMS: atom_id res chain seq x y z
N GLU A 1 58.82 21.01 12.85
CA GLU A 1 57.63 21.17 11.98
C GLU A 1 57.34 19.82 11.38
N ASP A 2 56.44 19.11 12.04
CA ASP A 2 56.11 17.71 11.81
C ASP A 2 54.65 17.69 11.35
N SER A 3 54.44 17.43 10.05
CA SER A 3 53.12 17.50 9.43
C SER A 3 52.79 16.23 8.64
N ARG A 4 51.96 15.41 9.29
CA ARG A 4 50.78 14.70 8.74
C ARG A 4 51.05 13.51 7.81
N ARG A 5 51.19 12.34 8.45
CA ARG A 5 50.66 11.07 7.94
C ARG A 5 49.12 11.08 8.04
N VAL A 6 48.43 10.91 6.91
CA VAL A 6 47.03 10.48 6.87
C VAL A 6 47.03 9.00 6.53
N SER A 7 46.51 8.17 7.44
CA SER A 7 46.34 6.73 7.24
C SER A 7 45.17 6.47 6.29
N GLU A 8 45.45 5.90 5.11
CA GLU A 8 44.44 5.34 4.23
C GLU A 8 43.83 4.08 4.88
N ARG A 9 42.51 4.07 5.05
CA ARG A 9 41.77 2.85 5.39
C ARG A 9 41.61 1.99 4.12
N PRO A 10 41.74 0.66 4.20
CA PRO A 10 41.56 -0.20 3.02
C PRO A 10 40.11 -0.11 2.54
N GLN A 11 39.92 0.30 1.29
CA GLN A 11 38.65 0.19 0.59
C GLN A 11 38.30 -1.30 0.43
N LEU A 12 37.15 -1.71 0.96
CA LEU A 12 36.56 -3.01 0.65
C LEU A 12 36.26 -3.05 -0.87
N PRO A 13 36.62 -4.15 -1.59
CA PRO A 13 36.38 -4.21 -3.01
C PRO A 13 34.88 -4.22 -3.29
N LEU A 14 34.46 -3.40 -4.26
CA LEU A 14 33.13 -3.45 -4.85
C LEU A 14 32.83 -4.89 -5.34
N PRO A 15 31.60 -5.40 -5.17
CA PRO A 15 31.24 -6.71 -5.70
C PRO A 15 31.46 -6.70 -7.22
N ARG A 16 32.21 -7.68 -7.73
CA ARG A 16 32.34 -7.87 -9.18
C ARG A 16 30.94 -8.07 -9.79
N PRO A 17 30.69 -7.58 -11.02
CA PRO A 17 29.49 -7.95 -11.75
C PRO A 17 29.39 -9.48 -11.79
N SER A 18 28.30 -10.03 -11.24
CA SER A 18 28.03 -11.45 -11.29
C SER A 18 28.01 -11.91 -12.75
N ALA A 19 28.70 -13.02 -13.04
CA ALA A 19 28.67 -13.67 -14.35
C ALA A 19 27.23 -13.85 -14.85
N PRO A 20 26.99 -13.79 -16.17
CA PRO A 20 25.68 -14.13 -16.73
C PRO A 20 25.27 -15.54 -16.27
N ALA A 21 24.00 -15.69 -15.93
CA ALA A 21 23.47 -16.94 -15.42
C ALA A 21 23.77 -18.10 -16.37
N SER A 22 24.07 -19.26 -15.79
CA SER A 22 24.04 -20.54 -16.51
C SER A 22 22.69 -20.69 -17.21
N PRO A 23 22.62 -20.94 -18.53
CA PRO A 23 21.36 -21.13 -19.26
C PRO A 23 20.54 -22.34 -18.78
N ASN A 24 21.05 -23.17 -17.88
CA ASN A 24 20.35 -24.36 -17.37
C ASN A 24 19.38 -24.09 -16.21
N ALA A 25 19.50 -22.97 -15.48
CA ALA A 25 18.64 -22.70 -14.32
C ALA A 25 17.18 -22.37 -14.70
N THR A 26 16.93 -21.92 -15.94
CA THR A 26 15.59 -21.53 -16.41
C THR A 26 14.76 -22.73 -16.88
N ALA A 27 15.40 -23.81 -17.35
CA ALA A 27 14.70 -25.01 -17.84
C ALA A 27 14.04 -25.82 -16.70
N GLU A 28 14.65 -25.84 -15.52
CA GLU A 28 14.18 -26.60 -14.36
C GLU A 28 12.95 -25.99 -13.68
N HIS A 29 12.76 -24.67 -13.84
CA HIS A 29 11.68 -23.92 -13.18
C HIS A 29 10.53 -23.52 -14.11
N LYS A 30 10.40 -24.18 -15.26
CA LYS A 30 9.30 -23.93 -16.21
C LYS A 30 7.94 -24.29 -15.61
N LEU A 31 6.92 -23.51 -15.93
CA LEU A 31 5.54 -23.78 -15.52
C LEU A 31 4.90 -24.94 -16.33
N THR A 32 5.15 -26.17 -15.90
CA THR A 32 4.60 -27.41 -16.50
C THR A 32 3.21 -27.76 -15.96
N ASP A 33 2.46 -28.61 -16.66
CA ASP A 33 1.14 -29.08 -16.20
C ASP A 33 1.25 -29.88 -14.91
N GLU A 34 2.34 -30.61 -14.75
CA GLU A 34 2.64 -31.40 -13.56
C GLU A 34 2.97 -30.51 -12.37
N LEU A 35 3.76 -29.44 -12.58
CA LEU A 35 4.04 -28.46 -11.53
C LEU A 35 2.75 -27.74 -11.07
N ILE A 36 1.90 -27.32 -12.01
CA ILE A 36 0.62 -26.69 -11.67
C ILE A 36 -0.25 -27.66 -10.87
N ARG A 37 -0.49 -28.87 -11.39
CA ARG A 37 -1.39 -29.84 -10.76
C ARG A 37 -0.90 -30.34 -9.41
N SER A 38 0.42 -30.46 -9.21
CA SER A 38 0.99 -30.83 -7.90
C SER A 38 0.82 -29.75 -6.83
N HIS A 39 0.54 -28.50 -7.21
CA HIS A 39 0.25 -27.39 -6.30
C HIS A 39 -1.25 -27.06 -6.21
N CYS A 40 -2.12 -27.76 -6.91
CA CYS A 40 -3.56 -27.62 -6.70
C CYS A 40 -3.98 -28.31 -5.40
N ASP A 41 -4.98 -27.75 -4.71
CA ASP A 41 -5.68 -28.48 -3.65
C ASP A 41 -6.64 -29.54 -4.22
N SER A 42 -7.36 -30.25 -3.35
CA SER A 42 -8.33 -31.28 -3.75
C SER A 42 -9.55 -30.76 -4.52
N TYR A 43 -9.68 -29.44 -4.68
CA TYR A 43 -10.73 -28.75 -5.44
C TYR A 43 -10.18 -28.05 -6.67
N ASN A 44 -8.95 -28.40 -7.09
CA ASN A 44 -8.20 -27.81 -8.19
C ASN A 44 -7.76 -26.35 -7.94
N ILE A 45 -7.90 -25.82 -6.72
CA ILE A 45 -7.58 -24.43 -6.42
C ILE A 45 -6.08 -24.26 -6.21
N ILE A 46 -5.51 -23.28 -6.90
CA ILE A 46 -4.12 -22.83 -6.72
C ILE A 46 -4.08 -21.32 -6.49
N LEU A 47 -3.30 -20.88 -5.50
CA LEU A 47 -3.08 -19.46 -5.21
C LEU A 47 -1.87 -18.97 -5.99
N VAL A 48 -2.02 -17.92 -6.78
CA VAL A 48 -0.93 -17.44 -7.64
C VAL A 48 -0.78 -15.93 -7.54
N THR A 49 0.46 -15.47 -7.40
CA THR A 49 0.86 -14.09 -7.62
C THR A 49 2.13 -14.05 -8.48
N PHE A 50 2.58 -12.87 -8.89
CA PHE A 50 3.79 -12.73 -9.70
C PHE A 50 4.47 -11.38 -9.45
N VAL A 51 5.80 -11.36 -9.55
CA VAL A 51 6.62 -10.17 -9.27
C VAL A 51 7.84 -10.09 -10.18
N ASN A 52 8.31 -8.86 -10.40
CA ASN A 52 9.65 -8.59 -10.90
C ASN A 52 10.63 -8.37 -9.72
N ALA A 53 11.93 -8.27 -10.00
CA ALA A 53 12.95 -8.13 -8.97
C ALA A 53 12.79 -6.87 -8.10
N LYS A 54 12.27 -5.77 -8.67
CA LYS A 54 11.99 -4.51 -7.95
C LYS A 54 10.82 -4.61 -6.97
N ARG A 55 10.05 -5.69 -7.04
CA ARG A 55 8.88 -5.98 -6.19
C ARG A 55 9.00 -7.33 -5.48
N ALA A 56 10.21 -7.89 -5.39
CA ALA A 56 10.43 -9.16 -4.70
C ALA A 56 10.04 -9.09 -3.21
N ASP A 57 10.13 -7.91 -2.60
CA ASP A 57 9.68 -7.61 -1.24
C ASP A 57 8.17 -7.84 -1.03
N TYR A 58 7.34 -7.53 -2.02
CA TYR A 58 5.91 -7.88 -1.99
C TYR A 58 5.70 -9.39 -2.01
N ALA A 59 6.47 -10.13 -2.83
CA ALA A 59 6.39 -11.59 -2.83
C ALA A 59 6.85 -12.21 -1.51
N TYR A 60 7.86 -11.66 -0.84
CA TYR A 60 8.27 -12.14 0.50
C TYR A 60 7.16 -11.94 1.52
N THR A 61 6.50 -10.78 1.50
CA THR A 61 5.37 -10.49 2.38
C THR A 61 4.19 -11.42 2.06
N TRP A 62 3.84 -11.58 0.80
CA TRP A 62 2.74 -12.45 0.35
C TRP A 62 2.99 -13.91 0.73
N ASP A 63 4.19 -14.45 0.46
CA ASP A 63 4.62 -15.80 0.86
C ASP A 63 4.56 -15.99 2.38
N ALA A 64 5.02 -15.01 3.16
CA ALA A 64 4.98 -15.08 4.62
C ALA A 64 3.55 -15.22 5.16
N HIS A 65 2.57 -14.53 4.56
CA HIS A 65 1.15 -14.71 4.93
C HIS A 65 0.63 -16.08 4.55
N VAL A 66 0.83 -16.50 3.29
CA VAL A 66 0.32 -17.79 2.79
C VAL A 66 0.92 -18.97 3.58
N ARG A 67 2.22 -18.93 3.88
CA ARG A 67 2.86 -19.92 4.78
C ARG A 67 2.36 -19.82 6.21
N GLY A 68 2.15 -18.61 6.72
CA GLY A 68 1.59 -18.38 8.05
C GLY A 68 0.21 -19.01 8.24
N LEU A 69 -0.57 -19.10 7.16
CA LEU A 69 -1.86 -19.79 7.10
C LEU A 69 -1.74 -21.31 6.91
N GLY A 70 -0.53 -21.86 6.76
CA GLY A 70 -0.29 -23.28 6.52
C GLY A 70 -0.64 -23.75 5.10
N LEU A 71 -0.87 -22.82 4.17
CA LEU A 71 -1.26 -23.14 2.80
C LEU A 71 -0.06 -23.63 2.00
N LYS A 72 -0.29 -24.68 1.20
CA LYS A 72 0.73 -25.33 0.35
C LYS A 72 0.40 -25.24 -1.13
N ASN A 73 -0.85 -24.89 -1.45
CA ASN A 73 -1.37 -24.85 -2.81
C ASN A 73 -1.10 -23.50 -3.48
N TYR A 74 0.17 -23.07 -3.56
CA TYR A 74 0.53 -21.78 -4.13
C TYR A 74 1.82 -21.80 -4.95
N LEU A 75 1.92 -20.87 -5.90
CA LEU A 75 3.11 -20.62 -6.70
C LEU A 75 3.28 -19.11 -6.96
N ILE A 76 4.52 -18.64 -7.00
CA ILE A 76 4.85 -17.26 -7.37
C ILE A 76 5.54 -17.23 -8.74
N GLY A 77 5.03 -16.43 -9.67
CA GLY A 77 5.66 -16.20 -10.96
C GLY A 77 6.80 -15.19 -10.85
N ALA A 78 8.02 -15.61 -11.17
CA ALA A 78 9.15 -14.70 -11.34
C ALA A 78 9.13 -14.12 -12.75
N MET A 79 8.87 -12.82 -12.87
CA MET A 79 8.76 -12.12 -14.16
C MET A 79 10.10 -11.85 -14.86
N ASP A 80 11.20 -12.03 -14.13
CA ASP A 80 12.54 -11.89 -14.65
C ASP A 80 13.50 -12.82 -13.88
N GLY A 81 14.61 -13.21 -14.51
CA GLY A 81 15.60 -14.11 -13.88
C GLY A 81 16.21 -13.59 -12.57
N SER A 82 16.18 -12.28 -12.28
CA SER A 82 16.65 -11.75 -10.99
C SER A 82 15.62 -12.00 -9.88
N ALA A 83 14.33 -11.83 -10.17
CA ALA A 83 13.24 -12.22 -9.27
C ALA A 83 13.32 -13.72 -8.95
N LEU A 84 13.55 -14.55 -9.97
CA LEU A 84 13.68 -16.01 -9.81
C LEU A 84 14.77 -16.36 -8.81
N ARG A 85 15.99 -15.82 -8.98
CA ARG A 85 17.11 -16.04 -8.06
C ARG A 85 16.81 -15.59 -6.63
N LEU A 86 16.18 -14.42 -6.48
CA LEU A 86 15.84 -13.87 -5.17
C LEU A 86 14.82 -14.73 -4.40
N LEU A 87 13.82 -15.26 -5.10
CA LEU A 87 12.79 -16.13 -4.53
C LEU A 87 13.33 -17.53 -4.21
N LEU A 88 14.14 -18.11 -5.11
CA LEU A 88 14.82 -19.39 -4.88
C LEU A 88 15.76 -19.34 -3.67
N ALA A 89 16.52 -18.25 -3.50
CA ALA A 89 17.40 -18.07 -2.35
C ALA A 89 16.65 -18.09 -1.00
N ARG A 90 15.36 -17.76 -1.00
CA ARG A 90 14.46 -17.82 0.16
C ARG A 90 13.61 -19.09 0.21
N LYS A 91 13.86 -20.06 -0.67
CA LYS A 91 13.10 -21.30 -0.80
C LYS A 91 11.60 -21.04 -1.00
N ILE A 92 11.26 -20.03 -1.80
CA ILE A 92 9.88 -19.70 -2.16
C ILE A 92 9.43 -20.55 -3.36
N PRO A 93 8.26 -21.23 -3.29
CA PRO A 93 7.68 -21.92 -4.45
C PRO A 93 7.51 -20.95 -5.62
N VAL A 94 8.34 -21.11 -6.63
CA VAL A 94 8.49 -20.15 -7.72
C VAL A 94 8.62 -20.88 -9.05
N PHE A 95 8.06 -20.29 -10.10
CA PHE A 95 8.31 -20.68 -11.48
C PHE A 95 8.85 -19.51 -12.28
N ASP A 96 9.59 -19.83 -13.33
CA ASP A 96 10.09 -18.86 -14.29
C ASP A 96 8.95 -18.46 -15.26
N MET A 97 8.46 -17.23 -15.12
CA MET A 97 7.44 -16.65 -15.98
C MET A 97 8.04 -16.01 -17.24
N GLU A 98 9.37 -15.82 -17.29
CA GLU A 98 10.14 -15.37 -18.46
C GLU A 98 10.39 -16.53 -19.44
N SER A 99 10.44 -17.78 -18.94
CA SER A 99 10.65 -19.02 -19.72
C SER A 99 9.53 -19.28 -20.74
N GLY A 100 9.54 -18.47 -21.80
CA GLY A 100 8.54 -18.51 -22.85
C GLY A 100 8.14 -17.18 -23.46
N LEU A 101 8.75 -16.01 -23.18
CA LEU A 101 8.74 -14.76 -24.01
C LEU A 101 9.42 -13.55 -23.27
N THR A 102 9.89 -12.56 -24.04
CA THR A 102 10.93 -11.53 -23.74
C THR A 102 10.66 -10.45 -22.65
N THR A 103 11.78 -9.91 -22.15
CA THR A 103 12.03 -9.04 -20.96
C THR A 103 11.89 -7.52 -21.18
N ALA A 104 11.04 -6.82 -20.42
CA ALA A 104 11.16 -5.37 -20.15
C ALA A 104 10.34 -4.90 -18.92
N ASP A 105 10.82 -3.83 -18.27
CA ASP A 105 10.47 -3.25 -16.94
C ASP A 105 9.06 -2.61 -16.78
N TYR A 106 8.38 -2.79 -15.62
CA TYR A 106 6.92 -2.61 -15.43
C TYR A 106 6.50 -1.43 -14.52
N GLY A 107 6.64 -0.17 -14.96
CA GLY A 107 6.15 1.01 -14.22
C GLY A 107 4.66 1.33 -14.46
N TRP A 108 3.90 1.70 -13.43
CA TRP A 108 2.46 2.04 -13.53
C TRP A 108 2.17 3.09 -14.62
N GLY A 109 1.18 2.85 -15.48
CA GLY A 109 0.78 3.75 -16.58
C GLY A 109 1.69 3.74 -17.83
N THR A 110 2.78 2.97 -17.86
CA THR A 110 3.72 2.92 -18.99
C THR A 110 3.23 2.03 -20.15
N LYS A 111 3.87 2.10 -21.33
CA LYS A 111 3.63 1.15 -22.45
C LYS A 111 3.93 -0.32 -22.03
N THR A 112 4.86 -0.54 -21.11
CA THR A 112 5.26 -1.87 -20.63
C THR A 112 4.33 -2.43 -19.53
N PHE A 113 3.73 -1.58 -18.68
CA PHE A 113 2.62 -2.01 -17.79
C PHE A 113 1.45 -2.60 -18.57
N ARG A 114 1.27 -2.21 -19.83
CA ARG A 114 0.22 -2.76 -20.69
C ARG A 114 0.59 -4.11 -21.32
N GLN A 115 1.88 -4.43 -21.40
CA GLN A 115 2.35 -5.80 -21.65
C GLN A 115 2.13 -6.73 -20.44
N LEU A 116 2.00 -6.18 -19.22
CA LEU A 116 1.65 -6.96 -18.01
C LEU A 116 0.27 -7.63 -18.13
N GLY A 117 -0.72 -6.93 -18.68
CA GLY A 117 -2.06 -7.48 -18.90
C GLY A 117 -2.03 -8.72 -19.79
N LEU A 118 -1.26 -8.66 -20.88
CA LEU A 118 -1.03 -9.81 -21.75
C LEU A 118 -0.34 -10.98 -21.02
N ARG A 119 0.69 -10.70 -20.23
CA ARG A 119 1.37 -11.72 -19.41
C ARG A 119 0.45 -12.36 -18.37
N LYS A 120 -0.40 -11.55 -17.73
CA LYS A 120 -1.43 -11.99 -16.79
C LYS A 120 -2.41 -12.95 -17.50
N CYS A 121 -2.89 -12.60 -18.70
CA CYS A 121 -3.75 -13.47 -19.50
C CYS A 121 -3.07 -14.79 -19.89
N GLU A 122 -1.81 -14.74 -20.35
CA GLU A 122 -1.03 -15.94 -20.72
C GLU A 122 -0.87 -16.91 -19.55
N LEU A 123 -0.52 -16.39 -18.36
CA LEU A 123 -0.43 -17.18 -17.14
C LEU A 123 -1.77 -17.82 -16.78
N ILE A 124 -2.86 -17.04 -16.78
CA ILE A 124 -4.20 -17.55 -16.48
C ILE A 124 -4.56 -18.68 -17.46
N ILE A 125 -4.41 -18.46 -18.76
CA ILE A 125 -4.72 -19.47 -19.77
C ILE A 125 -3.89 -20.74 -19.56
N ARG A 126 -2.61 -20.60 -19.21
CA ARG A 126 -1.73 -21.74 -18.89
C ARG A 126 -2.25 -22.57 -17.72
N LEU A 127 -2.70 -21.91 -16.66
CA LEU A 127 -3.29 -22.53 -15.46
C LEU A 127 -4.62 -23.22 -15.79
N LEU A 128 -5.53 -22.52 -16.49
CA LEU A 128 -6.83 -23.08 -16.85
C LEU A 128 -6.70 -24.30 -17.78
N ARG A 129 -5.77 -24.27 -18.74
CA ARG A 129 -5.49 -25.42 -19.63
C ARG A 129 -4.97 -26.65 -18.88
N ALA A 130 -4.26 -26.45 -17.77
CA ALA A 130 -3.80 -27.54 -16.91
C ALA A 130 -4.92 -28.11 -16.00
N GLY A 131 -6.14 -27.56 -16.08
CA GLY A 131 -7.28 -27.94 -15.25
C GLY A 131 -7.31 -27.32 -13.87
N ALA A 132 -6.49 -26.28 -13.63
CA ALA A 132 -6.46 -25.56 -12.36
C ALA A 132 -7.49 -24.43 -12.31
N ASP A 133 -7.97 -24.15 -11.10
CA ASP A 133 -8.91 -23.08 -10.77
C ASP A 133 -8.17 -22.00 -9.94
N PRO A 134 -7.47 -21.05 -10.59
CA PRO A 134 -6.61 -20.13 -9.87
C PRO A 134 -7.40 -19.09 -9.07
N ILE A 135 -6.93 -18.81 -7.85
CA ILE A 135 -7.13 -17.53 -7.18
C ILE A 135 -5.88 -16.71 -7.47
N LEU A 136 -6.02 -15.79 -8.43
CA LEU A 136 -4.93 -14.90 -8.82
C LEU A 136 -5.01 -13.61 -8.03
N THR A 137 -3.87 -13.17 -7.48
CA THR A 137 -3.75 -11.86 -6.84
C THR A 137 -2.60 -11.06 -7.42
N ASP A 138 -2.78 -9.74 -7.55
CA ASP A 138 -1.63 -8.83 -7.63
C ASP A 138 -0.81 -8.97 -6.34
N ALA A 139 0.50 -8.72 -6.41
CA ALA A 139 1.41 -8.95 -5.28
C ALA A 139 1.13 -8.04 -4.06
N ASP A 140 0.37 -6.97 -4.27
CA ASP A 140 -0.08 -6.02 -3.26
C ASP A 140 -1.56 -6.22 -2.86
N ALA A 141 -2.16 -7.34 -3.28
CA ALA A 141 -3.40 -7.90 -2.76
C ALA A 141 -3.08 -9.13 -1.91
N LEU A 142 -2.81 -8.88 -0.62
CA LEU A 142 -2.35 -9.93 0.31
C LEU A 142 -3.48 -10.86 0.69
N ILE A 143 -3.22 -12.16 0.66
CA ILE A 143 -4.10 -13.19 1.25
C ILE A 143 -3.85 -13.17 2.76
N THR A 144 -4.85 -12.81 3.55
CA THR A 144 -4.73 -12.65 5.02
C THR A 144 -5.49 -13.72 5.80
N ARG A 145 -6.33 -14.51 5.12
CA ARG A 145 -7.02 -15.70 5.62
C ARG A 145 -7.29 -16.65 4.46
N ASP A 146 -7.31 -17.95 4.71
CA ASP A 146 -7.55 -18.98 3.68
C ASP A 146 -8.88 -18.73 2.93
N PRO A 147 -8.85 -18.39 1.64
CA PRO A 147 -10.05 -18.09 0.87
C PRO A 147 -10.75 -19.35 0.35
N SER A 148 -10.09 -20.52 0.29
CA SER A 148 -10.64 -21.73 -0.33
C SER A 148 -11.98 -22.16 0.28
N PRO A 149 -12.16 -22.21 1.62
CA PRO A 149 -13.46 -22.54 2.22
C PRO A 149 -14.58 -21.56 1.83
N TYR A 150 -14.25 -20.28 1.64
CA TYR A 150 -15.21 -19.26 1.23
C TYR A 150 -15.67 -19.48 -0.21
N ILE A 151 -14.71 -19.61 -1.13
CA ILE A 151 -14.97 -19.80 -2.56
C ILE A 151 -15.82 -21.04 -2.80
N ARG A 152 -15.51 -22.14 -2.10
CA ARG A 152 -16.23 -23.41 -2.21
C ARG A 152 -17.73 -23.34 -1.92
N ARG A 153 -18.21 -22.35 -1.16
CA ARG A 153 -19.66 -22.16 -0.89
C ARG A 153 -20.45 -21.88 -2.18
N PHE A 154 -19.78 -21.37 -3.21
CA PHE A 154 -20.40 -20.96 -4.46
C PHE A 154 -20.19 -21.95 -5.60
N LEU A 155 -19.38 -22.99 -5.40
CA LEU A 155 -19.12 -24.03 -6.39
C LEU A 155 -20.25 -25.09 -6.43
N PRO A 156 -20.48 -25.74 -7.58
CA PRO A 156 -19.81 -25.52 -8.88
C PRO A 156 -20.38 -24.35 -9.69
N GLU A 157 -21.37 -23.61 -9.18
CA GLU A 157 -22.10 -22.61 -9.95
C GLU A 157 -21.29 -21.36 -10.27
N ALA A 158 -20.45 -20.87 -9.34
CA ALA A 158 -19.59 -19.73 -9.62
C ALA A 158 -18.40 -20.14 -10.48
N GLN A 159 -18.22 -19.45 -11.61
CA GLN A 159 -17.09 -19.65 -12.50
C GLN A 159 -16.08 -18.48 -12.40
N ILE A 160 -16.56 -17.29 -12.04
CA ILE A 160 -15.72 -16.13 -11.73
C ILE A 160 -16.20 -15.52 -10.42
N LEU A 161 -15.28 -15.27 -9.48
CA LEU A 161 -15.54 -14.40 -8.33
C LEU A 161 -14.52 -13.27 -8.34
N VAL A 162 -14.99 -12.02 -8.41
CA VAL A 162 -14.13 -10.85 -8.62
C VAL A 162 -14.30 -9.83 -7.50
N THR A 163 -13.23 -9.13 -7.14
CA THR A 163 -13.33 -7.98 -6.23
C THR A 163 -13.88 -6.73 -6.92
N SER A 164 -14.20 -5.69 -6.15
CA SER A 164 -14.64 -4.42 -6.72
C SER A 164 -14.05 -3.24 -5.95
N ASP A 165 -13.98 -2.09 -6.62
CA ASP A 165 -13.63 -0.80 -6.03
C ASP A 165 -14.88 -0.10 -5.45
N HIS A 166 -15.90 -0.87 -5.07
CA HIS A 166 -17.05 -0.35 -4.35
C HIS A 166 -16.66 0.01 -2.92
N LEU A 167 -17.18 1.14 -2.40
CA LEU A 167 -16.75 1.69 -1.12
C LEU A 167 -17.79 1.55 0.00
N SER A 168 -18.89 0.87 -0.28
CA SER A 168 -19.91 0.50 0.68
C SER A 168 -20.29 -0.95 0.45
N SER A 169 -20.55 -1.71 1.51
CA SER A 169 -21.11 -3.05 1.31
C SER A 169 -22.60 -2.94 1.01
N THR A 170 -23.05 -3.73 0.06
CA THR A 170 -24.45 -3.81 -0.35
C THR A 170 -25.24 -4.81 0.51
N VAL A 171 -24.54 -5.53 1.38
CA VAL A 171 -25.06 -6.60 2.24
C VAL A 171 -24.55 -6.46 3.68
N ASN A 172 -25.26 -7.11 4.62
CA ASN A 172 -24.91 -7.17 6.04
C ASN A 172 -24.48 -8.58 6.48
N ASP A 173 -24.55 -9.57 5.60
CA ASP A 173 -24.05 -10.92 5.84
C ASP A 173 -22.69 -11.13 5.16
N ASP A 174 -22.19 -12.37 5.19
CA ASP A 174 -20.91 -12.77 4.61
C ASP A 174 -21.02 -13.29 3.16
N GLY A 175 -22.19 -13.14 2.53
CA GLY A 175 -22.39 -13.55 1.14
C GLY A 175 -21.72 -12.60 0.14
N LEU A 176 -21.86 -12.91 -1.15
CA LEU A 176 -21.44 -12.01 -2.23
C LEU A 176 -22.23 -10.70 -2.19
N GLU A 177 -21.66 -9.64 -2.77
CA GLU A 177 -22.38 -8.38 -2.95
C GLU A 177 -23.59 -8.58 -3.88
N LEU A 178 -24.62 -7.76 -3.69
CA LEU A 178 -25.75 -7.67 -4.60
C LEU A 178 -25.27 -7.04 -5.93
N PRO A 179 -25.27 -7.80 -7.03
CA PRO A 179 -24.70 -7.33 -8.28
C PRO A 179 -25.49 -6.16 -8.87
N GLU A 180 -26.78 -6.03 -8.55
CA GLU A 180 -27.60 -4.89 -8.94
C GLU A 180 -27.37 -3.65 -8.07
N LYS A 181 -26.47 -3.67 -7.08
CA LYS A 181 -26.13 -2.50 -6.24
C LYS A 181 -24.64 -2.16 -6.26
N ALA A 182 -23.78 -3.14 -6.53
CA ALA A 182 -22.33 -2.97 -6.64
C ALA A 182 -21.91 -2.42 -8.02
N TYR A 183 -22.32 -1.19 -8.33
CA TYR A 183 -22.11 -0.58 -9.67
C TYR A 183 -20.68 -0.06 -9.94
N SER A 184 -19.82 -0.07 -8.92
CA SER A 184 -18.43 0.37 -9.08
C SER A 184 -17.62 -0.56 -10.00
N ALA A 185 -16.43 -0.12 -10.39
CA ALA A 185 -15.54 -0.93 -11.21
C ALA A 185 -15.21 -2.27 -10.52
N TRP A 186 -15.22 -3.35 -11.30
CA TRP A 186 -14.63 -4.61 -10.87
C TRP A 186 -13.12 -4.47 -10.86
N ASN A 187 -12.49 -5.06 -9.86
CA ASN A 187 -11.06 -5.01 -9.66
C ASN A 187 -10.46 -6.41 -9.88
N ILE A 188 -9.49 -6.52 -10.78
CA ILE A 188 -8.82 -7.79 -11.14
C ILE A 188 -7.45 -7.94 -10.46
N GLY A 189 -7.23 -7.24 -9.34
CA GLY A 189 -6.11 -7.49 -8.44
C GLY A 189 -6.37 -8.67 -7.49
N TYR A 190 -7.61 -9.15 -7.40
CA TYR A 190 -7.96 -10.41 -6.75
C TYR A 190 -9.19 -11.01 -7.43
N PHE A 191 -9.07 -12.25 -7.92
CA PHE A 191 -10.20 -12.98 -8.50
C PHE A 191 -9.95 -14.48 -8.57
N TYR A 192 -11.04 -15.25 -8.42
CA TYR A 192 -11.10 -16.68 -8.67
C TYR A 192 -11.62 -16.94 -10.09
N LEU A 193 -11.02 -17.90 -10.77
CA LEU A 193 -11.46 -18.41 -12.07
C LEU A 193 -11.56 -19.93 -12.04
N SER A 194 -12.67 -20.47 -12.54
CA SER A 194 -12.77 -21.89 -12.88
C SER A 194 -12.08 -22.17 -14.23
N HIS A 195 -11.41 -23.31 -14.39
CA HIS A 195 -10.89 -23.77 -15.67
C HIS A 195 -11.94 -23.76 -16.80
N THR A 196 -13.22 -23.88 -16.46
CA THR A 196 -14.34 -23.78 -17.42
C THR A 196 -14.48 -22.40 -18.07
N THR A 197 -13.86 -21.34 -17.53
CA THR A 197 -13.87 -19.98 -18.12
C THR A 197 -12.86 -19.80 -19.24
N LEU A 198 -12.10 -20.84 -19.61
CA LEU A 198 -11.07 -20.78 -20.64
C LEU A 198 -11.53 -20.09 -21.94
N PRO A 199 -12.73 -20.35 -22.50
CA PRO A 199 -13.19 -19.66 -23.70
C PRO A 199 -13.29 -18.14 -23.53
N ALA A 200 -13.79 -17.66 -22.38
CA ALA A 200 -13.89 -16.23 -22.08
C ALA A 200 -12.50 -15.61 -21.89
N MET A 201 -11.57 -16.32 -21.25
CA MET A 201 -10.20 -15.83 -21.02
C MET A 201 -9.37 -15.78 -22.29
N LEU A 202 -9.59 -16.70 -23.25
CA LEU A 202 -9.00 -16.63 -24.59
C LEU A 202 -9.48 -15.38 -25.35
N HIS A 203 -10.78 -15.06 -25.27
CA HIS A 203 -11.31 -13.82 -25.85
C HIS A 203 -10.73 -12.58 -25.16
N TRP A 204 -10.59 -12.60 -23.83
CA TRP A 204 -9.92 -11.51 -23.12
C TRP A 204 -8.46 -11.31 -23.53
N GLN A 205 -7.70 -12.39 -23.71
CA GLN A 205 -6.34 -12.32 -24.26
C GLN A 205 -6.33 -11.68 -25.66
N GLN A 206 -7.25 -12.09 -26.55
CA GLN A 206 -7.39 -11.50 -27.87
C GLN A 206 -7.67 -9.99 -27.79
N MET A 207 -8.61 -9.57 -26.94
CA MET A 207 -8.91 -8.15 -26.73
C MET A 207 -7.72 -7.36 -26.19
N CYS A 208 -6.94 -7.94 -25.27
CA CYS A 208 -5.70 -7.32 -24.79
C CYS A 208 -4.65 -7.18 -25.91
N ALA A 209 -4.58 -8.14 -26.84
CA ALA A 209 -3.64 -8.11 -27.96
C ALA A 209 -4.05 -7.08 -29.02
N GLU A 210 -5.36 -6.97 -29.31
CA GLU A 210 -5.93 -6.02 -30.27
C GLU A 210 -5.95 -4.59 -29.72
N HIS A 211 -6.03 -4.42 -28.40
CA HIS A 211 -6.11 -3.12 -27.73
C HIS A 211 -4.98 -2.92 -26.69
N PRO A 212 -3.71 -2.92 -27.11
CA PRO A 212 -2.56 -2.87 -26.21
C PRO A 212 -2.41 -1.55 -25.45
N THR A 213 -3.24 -0.54 -25.75
CA THR A 213 -3.25 0.76 -25.05
C THR A 213 -4.31 0.84 -23.95
N LEU A 214 -5.31 -0.05 -23.96
CA LEU A 214 -6.41 -0.09 -23.00
C LEU A 214 -6.02 -0.88 -21.76
N TRP A 215 -6.69 -0.58 -20.64
CA TRP A 215 -6.44 -1.23 -19.37
C TRP A 215 -7.07 -2.63 -19.36
N ASP A 216 -6.29 -3.65 -19.00
CA ASP A 216 -6.69 -5.06 -18.95
C ASP A 216 -7.95 -5.30 -18.10
N GLN A 217 -8.09 -4.60 -16.97
CA GLN A 217 -9.28 -4.61 -16.13
C GLN A 217 -10.55 -4.16 -16.86
N ASN A 218 -10.45 -3.13 -17.69
CA ASN A 218 -11.60 -2.65 -18.48
C ASN A 218 -11.95 -3.68 -19.56
N LEU A 219 -10.95 -4.20 -20.27
CA LEU A 219 -11.13 -5.21 -21.31
C LEU A 219 -11.75 -6.50 -20.74
N PHE A 220 -11.33 -6.93 -19.55
CA PHE A 220 -11.90 -8.08 -18.84
C PHE A 220 -13.41 -7.90 -18.63
N LYS A 221 -13.79 -6.74 -18.09
CA LYS A 221 -15.20 -6.38 -17.88
C LYS A 221 -15.96 -6.32 -19.20
N ASP A 222 -15.38 -5.74 -20.24
CA ASP A 222 -16.04 -5.58 -21.54
C ASP A 222 -16.32 -6.94 -22.21
N VAL A 223 -15.36 -7.87 -22.16
CA VAL A 223 -15.58 -9.27 -22.61
C VAL A 223 -16.70 -9.94 -21.83
N LEU A 224 -16.71 -9.83 -20.51
CA LEU A 224 -17.76 -10.43 -19.68
C LEU A 224 -19.14 -9.79 -19.88
N LYS A 225 -19.22 -8.59 -20.46
CA LYS A 225 -20.48 -7.91 -20.79
C LYS A 225 -21.04 -8.26 -22.17
N LEU A 226 -20.29 -8.99 -23.01
CA LEU A 226 -20.78 -9.44 -24.31
C LEU A 226 -22.08 -10.25 -24.16
N GLY A 227 -23.05 -9.99 -25.03
CA GLY A 227 -24.40 -10.59 -24.96
C GLY A 227 -25.28 -10.10 -23.80
N GLY A 228 -24.82 -9.08 -23.06
CA GLY A 228 -25.54 -8.48 -21.94
C GLY A 228 -25.42 -9.26 -20.63
N LEU A 229 -25.40 -8.54 -19.51
CA LEU A 229 -25.44 -9.15 -18.17
C LEU A 229 -26.87 -9.57 -17.83
N LYS A 230 -27.04 -10.78 -17.28
CA LYS A 230 -28.34 -11.30 -16.84
C LYS A 230 -28.31 -11.61 -15.35
N PHE A 231 -28.94 -10.72 -14.57
CA PHE A 231 -29.00 -10.79 -13.10
C PHE A 231 -30.07 -11.76 -12.58
N ASN A 232 -31.01 -12.15 -13.42
CA ASN A 232 -32.06 -13.11 -13.07
C ASN A 232 -32.30 -14.08 -14.23
N ASP A 233 -32.06 -15.37 -14.00
CA ASP A 233 -32.38 -16.44 -14.93
C ASP A 233 -33.37 -17.41 -14.28
N PRO A 234 -34.67 -17.37 -14.66
CA PRO A 234 -35.68 -18.28 -14.11
C PRO A 234 -35.35 -19.77 -14.29
N THR A 235 -34.54 -20.11 -15.30
CA THR A 235 -34.12 -21.50 -15.56
C THR A 235 -33.03 -21.97 -14.59
N ARG A 236 -32.34 -21.04 -13.91
CA ARG A 236 -31.22 -21.31 -12.99
C ARG A 236 -31.40 -20.54 -11.68
N PRO A 237 -32.46 -20.81 -10.90
CA PRO A 237 -32.80 -20.06 -9.69
C PRO A 237 -31.72 -20.12 -8.59
N GLN A 238 -30.88 -21.16 -8.59
CA GLN A 238 -29.74 -21.31 -7.69
C GLN A 238 -28.70 -20.20 -7.83
N LEU A 239 -28.51 -19.63 -9.03
CA LEU A 239 -27.58 -18.53 -9.24
C LEU A 239 -27.99 -17.31 -8.43
N LYS A 240 -29.26 -16.92 -8.54
CA LYS A 240 -29.81 -15.78 -7.79
C LYS A 240 -29.75 -16.00 -6.28
N ARG A 241 -30.02 -17.21 -5.79
CA ARG A 241 -29.88 -17.55 -4.35
C ARG A 241 -28.45 -17.35 -3.84
N LYS A 242 -27.47 -17.64 -4.70
CA LYS A 242 -26.04 -17.43 -4.44
C LYS A 242 -25.55 -16.03 -4.82
N ARG A 243 -26.42 -15.12 -5.29
CA ARG A 243 -26.10 -13.77 -5.81
C ARG A 243 -25.12 -13.79 -6.99
N LEU A 244 -25.19 -14.84 -7.80
CA LEU A 244 -24.47 -14.97 -9.05
C LEU A 244 -25.34 -14.44 -10.20
N PHE A 245 -24.68 -13.84 -11.19
CA PHE A 245 -25.30 -13.35 -12.43
C PHE A 245 -24.53 -13.85 -13.64
N LEU A 246 -25.16 -13.87 -14.81
CA LEU A 246 -24.55 -14.39 -16.02
C LEU A 246 -23.92 -13.26 -16.85
N GLY A 247 -22.72 -13.50 -17.34
CA GLY A 247 -22.02 -12.71 -18.34
C GLY A 247 -21.48 -13.60 -19.48
N TYR A 248 -20.72 -13.00 -20.40
CA TYR A 248 -20.12 -13.63 -21.57
C TYR A 248 -21.11 -14.49 -22.37
N ASN A 249 -21.96 -13.83 -23.15
CA ASN A 249 -23.07 -14.47 -23.87
C ASN A 249 -23.98 -15.30 -22.96
N GLN A 250 -24.09 -14.89 -21.69
CA GLN A 250 -24.86 -15.55 -20.64
C GLN A 250 -24.39 -17.00 -20.34
N THR A 251 -23.13 -17.31 -20.63
CA THR A 251 -22.52 -18.64 -20.43
C THR A 251 -21.65 -18.73 -19.18
N VAL A 252 -21.22 -17.60 -18.61
CA VAL A 252 -20.33 -17.55 -17.45
C VAL A 252 -21.07 -16.98 -16.24
N ALA A 253 -21.11 -17.73 -15.13
CA ALA A 253 -21.65 -17.25 -13.86
C ALA A 253 -20.59 -16.50 -13.03
N ILE A 254 -20.92 -15.27 -12.65
CA ILE A 254 -20.03 -14.30 -12.02
C ILE A 254 -20.60 -13.88 -10.66
N GLY A 255 -19.74 -13.69 -9.68
CA GLY A 255 -20.07 -13.11 -8.37
C GLY A 255 -19.12 -11.98 -7.98
N ILE A 256 -19.60 -11.03 -7.20
CA ILE A 256 -18.80 -9.91 -6.67
C ILE A 256 -18.49 -10.19 -5.19
N LEU A 257 -17.21 -10.29 -4.86
CA LEU A 257 -16.74 -10.58 -3.51
C LEU A 257 -17.04 -9.40 -2.56
N PRO A 258 -17.41 -9.67 -1.29
CA PRO A 258 -17.82 -8.63 -0.34
C PRO A 258 -16.65 -7.72 0.05
N VAL A 259 -16.86 -6.40 -0.08
CA VAL A 259 -15.81 -5.39 0.18
C VAL A 259 -15.41 -5.30 1.67
N ALA A 260 -16.24 -5.88 2.55
CA ALA A 260 -15.98 -6.01 3.98
C ALA A 260 -14.96 -7.11 4.33
N THR A 261 -14.72 -8.09 3.45
CA THR A 261 -13.72 -9.16 3.70
C THR A 261 -12.75 -9.39 2.54
N PHE A 262 -13.01 -8.83 1.36
CA PHE A 262 -12.06 -8.71 0.25
C PHE A 262 -11.83 -7.24 -0.01
N CYS A 263 -10.99 -6.65 0.84
CA CYS A 263 -10.98 -5.21 1.03
C CYS A 263 -10.11 -4.51 0.00
N SER A 264 -10.65 -3.45 -0.59
CA SER A 264 -9.86 -2.38 -1.17
C SER A 264 -9.14 -1.61 -0.07
N GLY A 265 -8.12 -0.84 -0.41
CA GLY A 265 -7.38 -0.15 0.63
C GLY A 265 -8.15 0.98 1.28
N HIS A 266 -9.10 1.59 0.59
CA HIS A 266 -9.99 2.56 1.23
C HIS A 266 -10.91 1.87 2.26
N THR A 267 -11.49 0.72 1.93
CA THR A 267 -12.37 -0.01 2.87
C THR A 267 -11.61 -0.57 4.08
N TYR A 268 -10.36 -0.98 3.90
CA TYR A 268 -9.51 -1.49 4.99
C TYR A 268 -8.81 -0.39 5.79
N PHE A 269 -8.00 0.46 5.15
CA PHE A 269 -7.10 1.39 5.85
C PHE A 269 -7.78 2.69 6.29
N VAL A 270 -8.74 3.20 5.52
CA VAL A 270 -9.41 4.49 5.80
C VAL A 270 -10.70 4.25 6.58
N GLN A 271 -11.62 3.49 6.00
CA GLN A 271 -12.93 3.21 6.61
C GLN A 271 -12.87 2.20 7.76
N ARG A 272 -11.78 1.43 7.86
CA ARG A 272 -11.63 0.34 8.85
C ARG A 272 -12.86 -0.56 8.89
N MET A 273 -13.41 -0.86 7.72
CA MET A 273 -14.70 -1.54 7.56
C MET A 273 -14.71 -2.92 8.23
N PRO A 274 -13.69 -3.78 8.06
CA PRO A 274 -13.67 -5.07 8.74
C PRO A 274 -13.63 -4.92 10.26
N GLN A 275 -12.81 -3.99 10.77
CA GLN A 275 -12.66 -3.75 12.21
C GLN A 275 -13.95 -3.20 12.83
N ARG A 276 -14.66 -2.30 12.13
CA ARG A 276 -15.97 -1.79 12.57
C ARG A 276 -17.06 -2.86 12.56
N ARG A 277 -16.97 -3.83 11.64
CA ARG A 277 -17.93 -4.93 11.51
C ARG A 277 -17.55 -6.17 12.34
N GLY A 278 -16.37 -6.20 12.95
CA GLY A 278 -15.88 -7.37 13.70
C GLY A 278 -15.65 -8.59 12.81
N VAL A 279 -15.23 -8.40 11.55
CA VAL A 279 -14.95 -9.48 10.60
C VAL A 279 -13.47 -9.50 10.21
N GLU A 280 -12.95 -10.70 9.97
CA GLU A 280 -11.58 -10.90 9.49
C GLU A 280 -11.58 -11.01 7.95
N PRO A 281 -10.77 -10.17 7.26
CA PRO A 281 -10.69 -10.22 5.81
C PRO A 281 -9.95 -11.47 5.32
N PHE A 282 -10.34 -11.93 4.13
CA PHE A 282 -9.60 -12.90 3.31
C PHE A 282 -8.48 -12.22 2.52
N SER A 283 -8.72 -10.98 2.08
CA SER A 283 -7.77 -10.24 1.26
C SER A 283 -7.75 -8.76 1.63
N VAL A 284 -6.54 -8.19 1.61
CA VAL A 284 -6.30 -6.74 1.77
C VAL A 284 -5.49 -6.26 0.59
N HIS A 285 -6.11 -5.47 -0.28
CA HIS A 285 -5.51 -4.91 -1.47
C HIS A 285 -5.12 -3.45 -1.26
N THR A 286 -3.87 -3.10 -1.57
CA THR A 286 -3.43 -1.71 -1.57
C THR A 286 -3.86 -0.95 -2.83
N THR A 287 -5.18 -0.77 -2.98
CA THR A 287 -5.83 0.26 -3.83
C THR A 287 -6.30 1.46 -3.02
N PHE A 288 -6.47 2.63 -3.64
CA PHE A 288 -6.77 3.90 -2.95
C PHE A 288 -5.65 4.41 -2.01
N GLN A 289 -4.39 4.29 -2.42
CA GLN A 289 -3.21 4.82 -1.71
C GLN A 289 -2.50 5.88 -2.54
N TYR A 290 -1.72 6.67 -1.84
CA TYR A 290 -0.87 7.71 -2.39
C TYR A 290 0.60 7.33 -2.26
N SER A 291 1.49 8.11 -2.87
CA SER A 291 2.95 7.90 -2.77
C SER A 291 3.46 6.53 -3.27
N GLY A 292 2.81 5.98 -4.31
CA GLY A 292 3.30 4.81 -5.05
C GLY A 292 3.60 3.60 -4.16
N ALA A 293 4.63 2.83 -4.54
CA ALA A 293 5.02 1.64 -3.77
C ALA A 293 5.47 1.95 -2.33
N PRO A 294 6.25 3.02 -2.05
CA PRO A 294 6.56 3.39 -0.66
C PRO A 294 5.33 3.64 0.21
N GLY A 295 4.31 4.31 -0.33
CA GLY A 295 3.05 4.53 0.39
C GLY A 295 2.26 3.24 0.64
N LYS A 296 2.18 2.35 -0.36
CA LYS A 296 1.59 1.01 -0.20
C LYS A 296 2.29 0.17 0.87
N THR A 297 3.63 0.14 0.85
CA THR A 297 4.42 -0.54 1.88
C THR A 297 4.18 0.07 3.26
N HIS A 298 4.14 1.41 3.38
CA HIS A 298 3.87 2.07 4.65
C HIS A 298 2.45 1.78 5.17
N ARG A 299 1.44 1.71 4.30
CA ARG A 299 0.07 1.29 4.64
C ARG A 299 0.02 -0.12 5.22
N LEU A 300 0.74 -1.04 4.58
CA LEU A 300 0.84 -2.43 5.06
C LEU A 300 1.58 -2.50 6.39
N ARG A 301 2.63 -1.69 6.59
CA ARG A 301 3.31 -1.57 7.88
C ARG A 301 2.39 -1.02 8.97
N GLU A 302 1.69 0.08 8.71
CA GLU A 302 0.73 0.66 9.66
C GLU A 302 -0.33 -0.37 10.10
N ALA A 303 -0.76 -1.22 9.17
CA ALA A 303 -1.70 -2.30 9.45
C ALA A 303 -1.08 -3.59 10.02
N LEU A 304 0.22 -3.62 10.27
CA LEU A 304 0.99 -4.79 10.73
C LEU A 304 0.98 -5.98 9.74
N LEU A 305 0.67 -5.72 8.47
CA LEU A 305 0.59 -6.71 7.39
C LEU A 305 1.88 -6.83 6.57
N TRP A 306 2.82 -5.89 6.69
CA TRP A 306 4.11 -5.98 5.98
C TRP A 306 5.12 -6.84 6.73
N HIS A 307 5.97 -7.57 5.99
CA HIS A 307 7.02 -8.39 6.56
C HIS A 307 8.40 -7.77 6.30
N ASP A 308 8.94 -7.06 7.28
CA ASP A 308 10.31 -6.54 7.23
C ASP A 308 11.35 -7.56 7.73
N GLU A 309 12.60 -7.35 7.35
CA GLU A 309 13.74 -8.09 7.89
C GLU A 309 13.95 -7.76 9.39
N PRO A 310 14.50 -8.67 10.22
CA PRO A 310 14.63 -8.50 11.67
C PRO A 310 15.31 -7.19 12.11
N ALA A 311 16.27 -6.69 11.32
CA ALA A 311 16.98 -5.43 11.61
C ALA A 311 16.05 -4.21 11.64
N TYR A 312 14.91 -4.24 10.94
CA TYR A 312 13.93 -3.17 10.94
C TYR A 312 13.34 -2.92 12.34
N TYR A 313 13.11 -4.00 13.08
CA TYR A 313 12.43 -4.05 14.38
C TYR A 313 13.35 -3.79 15.59
N SER A 314 14.65 -3.70 15.38
CA SER A 314 15.64 -3.46 16.44
C SER A 314 16.69 -2.44 16.01
N PRO A 315 16.30 -1.16 15.84
CA PRO A 315 17.25 -0.12 15.44
C PRO A 315 18.35 0.08 16.50
N PRO A 316 19.61 0.27 16.08
CA PRO A 316 20.77 0.20 16.99
C PRO A 316 20.76 1.27 18.10
N ASN A 317 20.27 2.47 17.81
CA ASN A 317 20.17 3.56 18.79
C ASN A 317 18.78 3.66 19.43
N GLY A 318 17.91 2.68 19.18
CA GLY A 318 16.51 2.73 19.57
C GLY A 318 15.68 3.73 18.75
N VAL A 319 14.48 3.99 19.25
CA VAL A 319 13.48 4.87 18.66
C VAL A 319 13.20 6.09 19.52
N LEU A 320 12.70 7.13 18.88
CA LEU A 320 12.09 8.31 19.48
C LEU A 320 10.59 8.27 19.20
N VAL A 321 9.78 8.42 20.25
CA VAL A 321 8.33 8.58 20.17
C VAL A 321 7.94 9.82 20.97
N TYR A 322 6.75 10.37 20.71
CA TYR A 322 6.23 11.49 21.48
C TYR A 322 4.71 11.44 21.55
N VAL A 323 4.14 12.07 22.58
CA VAL A 323 2.69 12.27 22.69
C VAL A 323 2.29 13.47 21.81
N PRO A 324 1.53 13.27 20.72
CA PRO A 324 1.13 14.36 19.84
C PRO A 324 0.00 15.19 20.48
N MET A 325 0.10 16.51 20.33
CA MET A 325 -0.97 17.44 20.67
C MET A 325 -1.91 17.59 19.47
N ILE A 326 -3.14 17.11 19.62
CA ILE A 326 -4.17 17.19 18.56
C ILE A 326 -5.19 18.26 18.96
N MET A 327 -5.51 19.17 18.03
CA MET A 327 -6.52 20.21 18.22
C MET A 327 -7.94 19.64 18.08
N TRP A 328 -8.34 18.80 19.04
CA TRP A 328 -9.62 18.09 19.03
C TRP A 328 -10.85 18.99 18.96
N GLN A 329 -10.72 20.27 19.34
CA GLN A 329 -11.78 21.27 19.18
C GLN A 329 -12.15 21.52 17.71
N LEU A 330 -11.21 21.36 16.76
CA LEU A 330 -11.46 21.60 15.33
C LEU A 330 -12.32 20.50 14.69
N VAL A 331 -12.28 19.27 15.23
CA VAL A 331 -13.07 18.13 14.72
C VAL A 331 -14.44 18.00 15.39
N ARG A 332 -14.87 19.01 16.15
CA ARG A 332 -16.16 19.02 16.87
C ARG A 332 -17.12 20.03 16.25
N PRO A 333 -18.39 19.65 15.99
CA PRO A 333 -18.96 18.31 16.17
C PRO A 333 -18.42 17.31 15.14
N LEU A 334 -18.33 16.02 15.52
CA LEU A 334 -17.87 14.95 14.63
C LEU A 334 -18.67 14.95 13.31
N GLY A 335 -18.01 14.68 12.20
CA GLY A 335 -18.65 14.67 10.89
C GLY A 335 -18.79 16.04 10.22
N LYS A 336 -18.53 17.16 10.91
CA LYS A 336 -18.58 18.49 10.33
C LYS A 336 -17.21 19.17 10.45
N MET A 337 -16.59 19.41 9.31
CA MET A 337 -15.35 20.17 9.23
C MET A 337 -15.26 20.86 7.86
N ASP A 338 -14.85 22.12 7.87
CA ASP A 338 -14.51 22.83 6.64
C ASP A 338 -13.03 22.64 6.27
N VAL A 339 -12.67 23.10 5.08
CA VAL A 339 -11.30 22.95 4.55
C VAL A 339 -10.29 23.71 5.42
N HIS A 340 -10.63 24.86 5.99
CA HIS A 340 -9.70 25.64 6.80
C HIS A 340 -9.34 24.89 8.09
N ALA A 341 -10.35 24.43 8.83
CA ALA A 341 -10.18 23.65 10.05
C ALA A 341 -9.44 22.32 9.79
N HIS A 342 -9.61 21.72 8.60
CA HIS A 342 -8.83 20.55 8.18
C HIS A 342 -7.34 20.86 8.09
N PHE A 343 -6.96 21.93 7.39
CA PHE A 343 -5.56 22.30 7.24
C PHE A 343 -4.95 22.79 8.56
N GLU A 344 -5.70 23.53 9.37
CA GLU A 344 -5.24 23.94 10.69
C GLU A 344 -4.93 22.72 11.58
N LEU A 345 -5.82 21.72 11.60
CA LEU A 345 -5.61 20.46 12.32
C LEU A 345 -4.37 19.71 11.84
N VAL A 346 -4.20 19.53 10.53
CA VAL A 346 -3.11 18.74 9.96
C VAL A 346 -1.78 19.48 10.06
N ASN A 347 -1.74 20.77 9.72
CA ASN A 347 -0.53 21.58 9.79
C ASN A 347 -0.01 21.73 11.24
N GLY A 348 -0.91 21.82 12.24
CA GLY A 348 -0.52 21.78 13.65
C GLY A 348 0.18 20.49 14.07
N GLN A 349 -0.18 19.35 13.47
CA GLN A 349 0.55 18.08 13.66
C GLN A 349 1.87 18.07 12.89
N LEU A 350 1.90 18.62 11.68
CA LEU A 350 3.13 18.73 10.87
C LEU A 350 4.21 19.58 11.55
N ARG A 351 3.84 20.65 12.26
CA ARG A 351 4.76 21.45 13.08
C ARG A 351 5.47 20.62 14.16
N GLN A 352 4.73 19.75 14.84
CA GLN A 352 5.30 18.83 15.82
C GLN A 352 6.20 17.79 15.14
N LEU A 353 5.76 17.25 14.01
CA LEU A 353 6.51 16.26 13.26
C LEU A 353 7.85 16.84 12.75
N ARG A 354 7.87 18.08 12.25
CA ARG A 354 9.08 18.84 11.89
C ARG A 354 10.09 18.86 13.03
N ALA A 355 9.65 19.26 14.22
CA ALA A 355 10.50 19.29 15.41
C ALA A 355 11.01 17.89 15.81
N ALA A 356 10.14 16.88 15.74
CA ALA A 356 10.48 15.49 16.06
C ALA A 356 11.54 14.93 15.10
N PHE A 357 11.45 15.23 13.80
CA PHE A 357 12.46 14.84 12.81
C PHE A 357 13.84 15.40 13.12
N LEU A 358 13.90 16.70 13.43
CA LEU A 358 15.16 17.36 13.77
C LEU A 358 15.78 16.75 15.03
N LEU A 359 14.96 16.52 16.07
CA LEU A 359 15.43 15.91 17.30
C LEU A 359 15.91 14.48 17.08
N ALA A 360 15.15 13.65 16.36
CA ALA A 360 15.52 12.27 16.02
C ALA A 360 16.87 12.22 15.28
N LYS A 361 17.06 13.10 14.29
CA LYS A 361 18.31 13.24 13.53
C LYS A 361 19.48 13.63 14.45
N ARG A 362 19.30 14.58 15.37
CA ARG A 362 20.34 15.02 16.32
C ARG A 362 20.73 13.94 17.33
N LEU A 363 19.74 13.17 17.81
CA LEU A 363 19.94 12.05 18.74
C LEU A 363 20.36 10.75 18.03
N LYS A 364 20.33 10.72 16.69
CA LYS A 364 20.56 9.53 15.85
C LYS A 364 19.61 8.38 16.19
N ARG A 365 18.39 8.70 16.63
CA ARG A 365 17.32 7.74 16.92
C ARG A 365 16.33 7.68 15.76
N VAL A 366 15.74 6.51 15.53
CA VAL A 366 14.69 6.35 14.52
C VAL A 366 13.39 6.97 15.06
N LEU A 367 12.75 7.85 14.29
CA LEU A 367 11.46 8.45 14.64
C LEU A 367 10.32 7.48 14.30
N VAL A 368 9.49 7.14 15.29
CA VAL A 368 8.17 6.56 15.04
C VAL A 368 7.21 7.70 14.78
N LEU A 369 6.54 7.68 13.62
CA LEU A 369 5.53 8.68 13.29
C LEU A 369 4.40 8.65 14.35
N PRO A 370 3.86 9.80 14.76
CA PRO A 370 2.67 9.79 15.61
C PRO A 370 1.48 9.22 14.83
N ARG A 371 0.47 8.75 15.57
CA ARG A 371 -0.85 8.51 14.98
C ARG A 371 -1.46 9.86 14.57
N LEU A 372 -1.50 10.11 13.26
CA LEU A 372 -2.07 11.34 12.71
C LEU A 372 -3.60 11.31 12.72
N VAL A 373 -4.21 12.49 12.73
CA VAL A 373 -5.66 12.67 12.59
C VAL A 373 -5.93 13.62 11.43
N CYS A 374 -6.79 13.22 10.49
CA CYS A 374 -7.19 14.04 9.36
C CYS A 374 -8.67 14.33 9.49
N GLY A 375 -9.02 15.60 9.32
CA GLY A 375 -10.39 16.03 9.47
C GLY A 375 -11.33 15.57 8.36
N LEU A 376 -10.79 15.47 7.15
CA LEU A 376 -11.47 15.13 5.91
C LEU A 376 -10.69 14.00 5.24
N ASP A 377 -11.39 13.21 4.45
CA ASP A 377 -10.83 12.17 3.60
C ASP A 377 -10.02 12.76 2.44
N ARG A 378 -9.15 11.97 1.81
CA ARG A 378 -8.40 12.39 0.62
C ARG A 378 -8.87 11.58 -0.59
N PHE A 379 -9.12 12.25 -1.72
CA PHE A 379 -9.48 11.59 -2.97
C PHE A 379 -8.94 12.33 -4.21
N TRP A 380 -8.86 11.69 -5.38
CA TRP A 380 -8.38 12.33 -6.61
C TRP A 380 -9.38 13.29 -7.28
N ALA A 381 -10.63 13.33 -6.82
CA ALA A 381 -11.69 14.16 -7.37
C ALA A 381 -12.39 14.99 -6.29
N PRO A 382 -13.09 16.08 -6.66
CA PRO A 382 -13.77 16.92 -5.68
C PRO A 382 -14.81 16.18 -4.83
N HIS A 383 -14.87 16.51 -3.54
CA HIS A 383 -15.80 15.90 -2.59
C HIS A 383 -16.09 16.81 -1.39
N ASN A 384 -17.18 16.54 -0.67
CA ASN A 384 -17.63 17.34 0.48
C ASN A 384 -17.14 16.78 1.82
N GLY A 385 -15.89 16.29 1.86
CA GLY A 385 -15.25 15.76 3.07
C GLY A 385 -15.02 14.24 3.12
N THR A 386 -15.84 13.43 2.45
CA THR A 386 -15.63 11.96 2.29
C THR A 386 -15.72 11.54 0.83
N ILE A 387 -15.07 10.43 0.44
CA ILE A 387 -15.22 9.91 -0.93
C ILE A 387 -16.71 9.60 -1.23
N PRO A 388 -17.27 10.04 -2.36
CA PRO A 388 -18.64 9.71 -2.74
C PRO A 388 -18.91 8.19 -2.72
N GLY A 389 -20.02 7.79 -2.10
CA GLY A 389 -20.41 6.38 -1.97
C GLY A 389 -19.63 5.58 -0.90
N SER A 390 -18.72 6.21 -0.16
CA SER A 390 -18.06 5.58 0.99
C SER A 390 -18.91 5.63 2.26
N GLN A 391 -18.69 4.68 3.17
CA GLN A 391 -19.25 4.68 4.54
C GLN A 391 -18.22 5.20 5.56
N ASN A 392 -17.36 6.12 5.13
CA ASN A 392 -16.29 6.65 5.97
C ASN A 392 -16.86 7.54 7.08
N ALA A 393 -16.28 7.44 8.28
CA ALA A 393 -16.60 8.33 9.39
C ALA A 393 -15.50 9.40 9.50
N LEU A 394 -15.89 10.64 9.81
CA LEU A 394 -14.95 11.73 10.07
C LEU A 394 -14.87 12.03 11.58
N PRO A 395 -13.69 12.40 12.10
CA PRO A 395 -12.42 12.52 11.40
C PRO A 395 -11.85 11.14 11.03
N VAL A 396 -10.94 11.11 10.06
CA VAL A 396 -10.16 9.93 9.73
C VAL A 396 -9.11 9.73 10.82
N ASP A 397 -9.32 8.70 11.66
CA ASP A 397 -8.46 8.36 12.78
C ASP A 397 -8.33 6.82 12.95
N PRO A 398 -7.12 6.24 12.77
CA PRO A 398 -5.88 6.89 12.36
C PRO A 398 -5.95 7.44 10.93
N CYS A 399 -5.39 8.64 10.72
CA CYS A 399 -5.14 9.14 9.38
C CYS A 399 -3.89 8.48 8.79
N PRO A 400 -4.01 7.91 7.59
CA PRO A 400 -2.90 7.49 6.80
C PRO A 400 -1.71 8.46 6.67
N ALA A 401 -0.48 8.02 6.92
CA ALA A 401 0.69 8.88 6.73
C ALA A 401 0.82 9.39 5.28
N ASP A 402 0.52 8.57 4.27
CA ASP A 402 0.54 8.96 2.85
C ASP A 402 -0.56 9.96 2.47
N HIS A 403 -1.58 10.17 3.31
CA HIS A 403 -2.53 11.27 3.10
C HIS A 403 -1.88 12.63 3.31
N VAL A 404 -0.88 12.73 4.19
CA VAL A 404 -0.30 13.99 4.66
C VAL A 404 1.16 14.16 4.24
N LEU A 405 1.93 13.07 4.16
CA LEU A 405 3.34 13.05 3.80
C LEU A 405 3.55 12.51 2.39
N ASP A 406 4.50 13.07 1.67
CA ASP A 406 4.98 12.55 0.40
C ASP A 406 5.97 11.40 0.66
N LEU A 407 5.45 10.23 1.02
CA LEU A 407 6.27 9.06 1.35
C LEU A 407 7.14 8.59 0.17
N GLU A 408 6.75 8.93 -1.06
CA GLU A 408 7.55 8.61 -2.25
C GLU A 408 8.77 9.54 -2.32
N GLY A 409 8.56 10.84 -2.16
CA GLY A 409 9.64 11.82 -2.06
C GLY A 409 10.60 11.51 -0.90
N LEU A 410 10.06 11.19 0.28
CA LEU A 410 10.84 10.81 1.46
C LEU A 410 11.66 9.54 1.25
N ALA A 411 11.11 8.54 0.56
CA ALA A 411 11.79 7.28 0.31
C ALA A 411 12.99 7.41 -0.66
N ARG A 412 13.08 8.50 -1.44
CA ARG A 412 14.23 8.76 -2.33
C ARG A 412 15.50 9.11 -1.56
N ASP A 413 15.38 9.63 -0.34
CA ASP A 413 16.52 9.83 0.57
C ASP A 413 16.62 8.66 1.56
N GLN A 414 17.62 7.82 1.37
CA GLN A 414 17.85 6.66 2.24
C GLN A 414 18.07 7.05 3.71
N ASN A 415 18.64 8.23 3.98
CA ASN A 415 18.84 8.69 5.35
C ASN A 415 17.51 9.01 6.03
N ILE A 416 16.54 9.56 5.29
CA ILE A 416 15.22 9.88 5.82
C ILE A 416 14.36 8.63 5.91
N SER A 417 14.38 7.78 4.87
CA SER A 417 13.67 6.50 4.87
C SER A 417 14.10 5.60 6.04
N ALA A 418 15.41 5.52 6.32
CA ALA A 418 15.93 4.75 7.45
C ALA A 418 15.55 5.35 8.82
N LEU A 419 15.32 6.67 8.88
CA LEU A 419 14.96 7.40 10.10
C LEU A 419 13.50 7.20 10.51
N LEU A 420 12.65 6.59 9.68
CA LEU A 420 11.21 6.54 9.92
C LEU A 420 10.65 5.15 10.22
N ARG A 421 9.67 5.11 11.11
CA ARG A 421 8.76 3.97 11.34
C ARG A 421 7.31 4.46 11.37
N GLU A 422 6.41 3.58 10.95
CA GLU A 422 4.96 3.74 11.05
C GLU A 422 4.49 3.88 12.50
N TYR A 423 3.33 4.50 12.72
CA TYR A 423 2.81 4.73 14.07
C TYR A 423 2.55 3.46 14.88
N SER A 424 2.31 2.33 14.22
CA SER A 424 2.03 1.03 14.84
C SER A 424 3.29 0.21 15.10
N PHE A 425 4.49 0.76 14.88
CA PHE A 425 5.74 0.02 15.02
C PHE A 425 5.87 -0.70 16.36
N LEU A 426 5.57 -0.02 17.48
CA LEU A 426 5.67 -0.62 18.82
C LEU A 426 4.56 -1.64 19.13
N ASP A 427 3.46 -1.62 18.38
CA ASP A 427 2.39 -2.62 18.46
C ASP A 427 2.73 -3.89 17.67
N ASN A 428 3.72 -3.83 16.78
CA ASN A 428 4.10 -4.95 15.94
C ASN A 428 4.69 -6.09 16.79
N PRO A 429 4.12 -7.31 16.74
CA PRO A 429 4.60 -8.43 17.54
C PRO A 429 6.03 -8.86 17.22
N ARG A 430 6.54 -8.50 16.03
CA ARG A 430 7.94 -8.76 15.63
C ARG A 430 8.94 -7.82 16.29
N VAL A 431 8.50 -6.73 16.93
CA VAL A 431 9.39 -5.92 17.77
C VAL A 431 9.80 -6.73 18.99
N PRO A 432 11.11 -6.98 19.19
CA PRO A 432 11.59 -7.75 20.32
C PRO A 432 11.07 -7.20 21.64
N ALA A 433 10.70 -8.08 22.57
CA ALA A 433 10.19 -7.68 23.89
C ALA A 433 11.15 -6.71 24.60
N GLN A 434 12.47 -6.95 24.50
CA GLN A 434 13.52 -6.08 25.03
C GLN A 434 13.48 -4.63 24.50
N VAL A 435 13.00 -4.42 23.27
CA VAL A 435 12.80 -3.07 22.71
C VAL A 435 11.51 -2.48 23.30
N ARG A 436 10.41 -3.24 23.29
CA ARG A 436 9.10 -2.77 23.78
C ARG A 436 9.08 -2.43 25.26
N THR A 437 9.86 -3.12 26.10
CA THR A 437 9.87 -2.89 27.55
C THR A 437 10.91 -1.87 28.00
N SER A 438 11.90 -1.53 27.17
CA SER A 438 12.94 -0.56 27.48
C SER A 438 12.48 0.86 27.14
N ILE A 439 11.54 1.40 27.95
CA ILE A 439 10.92 2.71 27.74
C ILE A 439 11.40 3.70 28.80
N ARG A 440 11.77 4.92 28.38
CA ARG A 440 11.98 6.06 29.26
C ARG A 440 11.13 7.24 28.79
N SER A 441 10.20 7.67 29.65
CA SER A 441 9.42 8.89 29.41
C SER A 441 10.12 10.11 30.02
N VAL A 442 10.28 11.19 29.24
CA VAL A 442 10.94 12.44 29.68
C VAL A 442 10.25 13.66 29.08
N PRO A 443 10.39 14.86 29.69
CA PRO A 443 9.98 16.09 29.04
C PRO A 443 10.81 16.37 27.78
N PRO A 444 10.27 17.14 26.82
CA PRO A 444 11.04 17.59 25.66
C PRO A 444 12.22 18.49 26.08
N PRO A 445 13.32 18.53 25.29
CA PRO A 445 14.40 19.48 25.53
C PRO A 445 13.92 20.91 25.30
N ARG A 446 14.64 21.90 25.85
CA ARG A 446 14.31 23.32 25.65
C ARG A 446 14.69 23.80 24.24
N SER A 447 15.78 23.27 23.69
CA SER A 447 16.27 23.59 22.35
C SER A 447 16.95 22.38 21.68
N LEU A 448 17.45 22.58 20.46
CA LEU A 448 18.29 21.62 19.74
C LEU A 448 19.80 21.84 19.97
N ASP A 449 20.17 22.69 20.92
CA ASP A 449 21.55 22.93 21.32
C ASP A 449 22.11 21.75 22.11
N GLU A 450 23.42 21.52 21.97
CA GLU A 450 24.04 20.31 22.51
C GLU A 450 23.88 20.20 24.04
N SER A 451 23.92 21.32 24.78
CA SER A 451 23.70 21.34 26.22
C SER A 451 22.33 20.79 26.65
N ASP A 452 21.27 21.09 25.87
CA ASP A 452 19.92 20.61 26.16
C ASP A 452 19.72 19.15 25.69
N LEU A 453 20.53 18.69 24.75
CA LEU A 453 20.48 17.32 24.24
C LEU A 453 21.32 16.33 25.08
N GLN A 454 22.33 16.80 25.82
CA GLN A 454 23.21 15.94 26.64
C GLN A 454 22.43 14.99 27.57
N PRO A 455 21.40 15.44 28.34
CA PRO A 455 20.63 14.53 29.20
C PRO A 455 19.92 13.43 28.42
N LEU A 456 19.46 13.71 27.19
CA LEU A 456 18.78 12.74 26.34
C LEU A 456 19.76 11.74 25.72
N ARG A 457 20.99 12.17 25.40
CA ARG A 457 22.06 11.29 24.89
C ARG A 457 22.53 10.29 25.93
N ALA A 458 22.42 10.60 27.22
CA ALA A 458 22.78 9.68 28.29
C ALA A 458 21.94 8.40 28.30
N PHE A 459 20.76 8.39 27.67
CA PHE A 459 19.89 7.22 27.55
C PHE A 459 20.32 6.26 26.43
N THR A 460 21.60 5.90 26.33
CA THR A 460 22.10 5.02 25.25
C THR A 460 21.56 3.59 25.33
N SER A 461 21.27 3.08 26.53
CA SER A 461 20.71 1.74 26.76
C SER A 461 19.18 1.66 26.65
N ILE A 462 18.50 2.81 26.49
CA ILE A 462 17.05 2.87 26.40
C ILE A 462 16.60 2.71 24.95
N ALA A 463 15.82 1.67 24.67
CA ALA A 463 15.37 1.39 23.32
C ALA A 463 14.26 2.36 22.86
N VAL A 464 13.37 2.79 23.73
CA VAL A 464 12.26 3.72 23.43
C VAL A 464 12.37 4.97 24.28
N LEU A 465 12.80 6.08 23.67
CA LEU A 465 12.75 7.39 24.30
C LEU A 465 11.40 8.04 23.98
N ASN A 466 10.55 8.21 25.00
CA ASN A 466 9.21 8.76 24.86
C ASN A 466 9.16 10.20 25.40
N LEU A 467 8.87 11.17 24.54
CA LEU A 467 8.67 12.55 24.97
C LEU A 467 7.21 12.81 25.34
N THR A 468 6.99 13.47 26.48
CA THR A 468 5.63 13.80 26.95
C THR A 468 4.90 14.80 26.06
N SER A 469 5.61 15.50 25.17
CA SER A 469 5.10 16.41 24.16
C SER A 469 6.19 16.71 23.12
N MET A 470 5.85 17.41 22.04
CA MET A 470 6.81 17.88 21.05
C MET A 470 6.61 19.39 20.77
N PRO A 471 7.32 20.27 21.49
CA PRO A 471 7.27 21.70 21.25
C PRO A 471 7.96 22.04 19.93
N ASP A 472 7.86 23.29 19.51
CA ASP A 472 8.44 23.78 18.28
C ASP A 472 9.96 24.00 18.39
N LEU A 473 10.70 22.90 18.42
CA LEU A 473 12.15 22.90 18.49
C LEU A 473 12.82 23.51 17.25
N PHE A 474 12.11 23.59 16.12
CA PHE A 474 12.60 24.25 14.92
C PHE A 474 12.90 25.74 15.18
N SER A 475 12.02 26.42 15.92
CA SER A 475 12.17 27.85 16.27
C SER A 475 13.47 28.17 17.02
N THR A 476 14.08 27.17 17.66
CA THR A 476 15.33 27.32 18.43
C THR A 476 16.59 27.25 17.57
N LEU A 477 16.46 26.85 16.30
CA LEU A 477 17.62 26.77 15.40
C LEU A 477 18.12 28.16 15.00
N PRO A 478 19.42 28.33 14.74
CA PRO A 478 19.93 29.54 14.12
C PRO A 478 19.27 29.81 12.74
N PRO A 479 19.06 31.07 12.32
CA PRO A 479 18.35 31.40 11.08
C PRO A 479 18.90 30.72 9.83
N ALA A 480 20.22 30.58 9.71
CA ALA A 480 20.84 29.89 8.59
C ALA A 480 20.48 28.39 8.53
N GLN A 481 20.33 27.74 9.70
CA GLN A 481 19.90 26.35 9.78
C GLN A 481 18.40 26.22 9.51
N GLN A 482 17.57 27.15 10.02
CA GLN A 482 16.14 27.20 9.72
C GLN A 482 15.89 27.25 8.20
N LYS A 483 16.57 28.17 7.50
CA LYS A 483 16.47 28.30 6.03
C LYS A 483 16.85 27.00 5.31
N LYS A 484 17.91 26.33 5.76
CA LYS A 484 18.36 25.07 5.16
C LYS A 484 17.35 23.94 5.37
N GLU A 485 16.86 23.76 6.59
CA GLU A 485 15.88 22.71 6.90
C GLU A 485 14.53 22.99 6.22
N GLN A 486 14.16 24.27 6.06
CA GLN A 486 12.98 24.67 5.28
C GLN A 486 13.07 24.26 3.81
N GLU A 487 14.19 24.54 3.14
CA GLU A 487 14.42 24.16 1.75
C GLU A 487 14.26 22.65 1.51
N VAL A 488 14.67 21.84 2.49
CA VAL A 488 14.58 20.38 2.43
C VAL A 488 13.16 19.90 2.75
N MET A 489 12.62 20.31 3.90
CA MET A 489 11.39 19.73 4.45
C MET A 489 10.12 20.27 3.78
N ARG A 490 10.16 21.42 3.07
CA ARG A 490 9.00 21.93 2.33
C ARG A 490 8.50 20.96 1.26
N LEU A 491 9.35 20.02 0.81
CA LEU A 491 8.98 19.02 -0.19
C LEU A 491 8.35 17.76 0.42
N TRP A 492 8.39 17.59 1.75
CA TRP A 492 8.03 16.36 2.45
C TRP A 492 6.53 16.15 2.64
N THR A 493 5.74 17.20 2.46
CA THR A 493 4.29 17.14 2.59
C THR A 493 3.62 16.71 1.29
N SER A 494 2.50 16.03 1.43
CA SER A 494 1.63 15.65 0.33
C SER A 494 0.64 16.78 0.01
N MET A 495 -0.47 16.40 -0.62
CA MET A 495 -1.53 17.30 -1.05
C MET A 495 -2.89 16.72 -0.68
N TRP A 496 -3.85 17.61 -0.46
CA TRP A 496 -5.27 17.27 -0.31
C TRP A 496 -6.05 17.72 -1.53
N CYS A 497 -7.04 16.94 -1.94
CA CYS A 497 -7.90 17.19 -3.11
C CYS A 497 -9.34 16.80 -2.77
N CYS A 498 -10.38 17.52 -3.22
CA CYS A 498 -10.40 18.83 -3.87
C CYS A 498 -11.69 19.58 -3.49
N SER A 499 -11.56 20.81 -3.04
CA SER A 499 -12.64 21.79 -3.18
C SER A 499 -12.88 22.06 -4.67
N THR A 500 -14.12 22.33 -5.07
CA THR A 500 -14.45 22.69 -6.46
C THR A 500 -13.57 23.86 -6.91
N PRO A 501 -12.73 23.71 -7.96
CA PRO A 501 -11.83 24.77 -8.38
C PRO A 501 -12.63 26.01 -8.81
N LEU A 502 -12.13 27.21 -8.52
CA LEU A 502 -12.77 28.48 -8.92
C LEU A 502 -12.89 28.60 -10.45
N THR A 503 -12.02 27.93 -11.21
CA THR A 503 -12.10 27.83 -12.67
C THR A 503 -11.98 26.37 -13.14
N LYS A 504 -12.72 25.98 -14.19
CA LYS A 504 -12.72 24.61 -14.74
C LYS A 504 -11.32 24.06 -15.14
N LYS A 505 -10.30 24.92 -15.25
CA LYS A 505 -8.93 24.56 -15.64
C LYS A 505 -7.90 24.61 -14.50
N SER A 506 -8.26 25.10 -13.32
CA SER A 506 -7.35 25.16 -12.16
C SER A 506 -7.26 23.82 -11.44
N ALA A 507 -6.06 23.45 -10.99
CA ALA A 507 -5.87 22.27 -10.14
C ALA A 507 -6.54 22.54 -8.78
N GLY A 508 -7.50 21.71 -8.38
CA GLY A 508 -8.25 21.86 -7.12
C GLY A 508 -7.51 21.38 -5.87
N HIS A 509 -6.19 21.21 -5.96
CA HIS A 509 -5.37 20.63 -4.91
C HIS A 509 -4.80 21.71 -4.02
N ILE A 510 -4.78 21.47 -2.71
CA ILE A 510 -4.11 22.33 -1.73
C ILE A 510 -3.00 21.50 -1.09
N HIS A 511 -1.79 22.05 -1.03
CA HIS A 511 -0.65 21.38 -0.42
C HIS A 511 -0.60 21.66 1.07
N TYR A 512 -0.30 20.64 1.87
CA TYR A 512 -0.01 20.88 3.28
C TYR A 512 1.31 21.61 3.41
N ASP A 513 1.42 22.46 4.43
CA ASP A 513 2.60 23.28 4.65
C ASP A 513 3.17 23.03 6.04
N MET A 514 4.38 22.46 6.06
CA MET A 514 5.11 22.18 7.30
C MET A 514 5.62 23.45 7.99
N PHE A 515 5.56 24.60 7.30
CA PHE A 515 6.05 25.90 7.74
C PHE A 515 4.94 26.96 7.78
N PHE A 516 3.67 26.55 7.75
CA PHE A 516 2.50 27.44 7.78
C PHE A 516 2.51 28.46 8.95
N ASP A 517 3.21 28.14 10.03
CA ASP A 517 3.33 28.91 11.26
C ASP A 517 4.43 29.98 11.21
N MET A 518 5.29 29.96 10.19
CA MET A 518 6.39 30.91 10.02
C MET A 518 5.97 32.08 9.14
N ILE A 519 6.42 33.30 9.47
CA ILE A 519 6.28 34.45 8.60
C ILE A 519 7.58 35.28 8.68
N PRO A 520 8.27 35.56 7.56
CA PRO A 520 7.97 35.10 6.22
C PRO A 520 8.45 33.66 5.95
N HIS A 521 7.86 32.98 4.97
CA HIS A 521 8.30 31.65 4.54
C HIS A 521 8.02 31.38 3.06
N ILE A 522 8.64 30.33 2.50
CA ILE A 522 8.42 29.87 1.12
C ILE A 522 7.89 28.44 1.14
N ASP A 523 6.75 28.20 0.50
CA ASP A 523 6.12 26.88 0.49
C ASP A 523 6.66 25.94 -0.61
N LYS A 524 6.04 24.75 -0.72
CA LYS A 524 6.37 23.72 -1.72
C LYS A 524 6.23 24.21 -3.17
N GLN A 525 5.32 25.16 -3.39
CA GLN A 525 5.01 25.78 -4.69
C GLN A 525 5.92 26.96 -5.01
N ARG A 526 6.83 27.33 -4.10
CA ARG A 526 7.66 28.54 -4.18
C ARG A 526 6.86 29.83 -4.07
N ARG A 527 5.69 29.80 -3.44
CA ARG A 527 4.95 31.01 -3.09
C ARG A 527 5.56 31.62 -1.84
N GLU A 528 5.68 32.94 -1.83
CA GLU A 528 6.15 33.70 -0.67
C GLU A 528 4.95 34.04 0.22
N TRP A 529 5.08 33.74 1.51
CA TRP A 529 4.10 34.03 2.53
C TRP A 529 4.67 35.09 3.45
N ASP A 530 4.19 36.32 3.31
CA ASP A 530 4.48 37.49 4.16
C ASP A 530 3.32 37.81 5.12
N ARG A 531 2.30 36.95 5.11
CA ARG A 531 1.06 37.02 5.88
C ARG A 531 0.69 35.63 6.41
N PRO A 532 -0.28 35.51 7.33
CA PRO A 532 -0.77 34.22 7.80
C PRO A 532 -1.14 33.29 6.65
N TRP A 533 -0.75 32.01 6.77
CA TRP A 533 -1.03 31.00 5.77
C TRP A 533 -2.54 30.77 5.61
N GLU A 534 -2.99 30.60 4.37
CA GLU A 534 -4.38 30.26 4.05
C GLU A 534 -4.44 29.11 3.02
N PRO A 535 -5.52 28.30 2.99
CA PRO A 535 -5.65 27.24 1.99
C PRO A 535 -5.77 27.83 0.57
N VAL A 536 -4.73 27.67 -0.25
CA VAL A 536 -4.70 28.15 -1.64
C VAL A 536 -4.57 26.98 -2.62
N MET A 537 -5.50 26.92 -3.59
CA MET A 537 -5.50 25.90 -4.63
C MET A 537 -4.39 26.12 -5.67
N GLY A 538 -3.87 25.03 -6.20
CA GLY A 538 -2.94 25.01 -7.33
C GLY A 538 -1.48 24.78 -6.94
N PRO A 539 -0.63 24.47 -7.94
CA PRO A 539 0.79 24.76 -7.85
C PRO A 539 1.08 26.26 -7.83
#